data_AF-A0A0L8M5K6-F1
#
_entry.id   AF-A0A0L8M5K6-F1
#
_cell.length_a   1.000
_cell.length_b   1.000
_cell.length_c   1.000
_cell.angle_alpha   90.00
_cell.angle_beta   90.00
_cell.angle_gamma   90.00
#
_symmetry.space_group_name_H-M   'P 1'
#
loop_
_entity.id
_entity.type
_entity.pdbx_description
1 polymer ?
#
loop_
_entity_poly.entity_id
_entity_poly.type
_entity_poly.pdbx_seq_one_letter_code
_entity_poly.pdbx_strand_id
1 'polypeptide(L)'
;MAIGTLSEPFLAVSGLTAASAALLSLPRLPHTLRIARTWYPFAWSTLYCAGLAVGLAVLYTSPGAAWRRAQRPPREFSARRLARDWVHIWDTVLSQWAYLGAAAAGVLLGFTLALARTRTRADAPAARRPGLPPPAARLLLILPVPLLVLSSLAVAHGLRMGYGGNGWTYARTWTSFLIPYLATLTLYGALIGHRASRHTRTPATLHPRRVVPLLAGTFTLLALAALIPAAQQLTTQTVTRAARWDVQDARIRAEAARGAGSVTYQAMPIGSLAEPYFSRHEGKDWVGPCTARYYQVQQIHRPLGDG
;
A
#
# COMPACT_ATOMS: atom_id res chain seq x y z
N MET A 1 -1.83 -20.56 7.86
CA MET A 1 -2.71 -20.07 8.94
C MET A 1 -2.98 -18.60 8.66
N ALA A 2 -4.19 -18.25 8.22
CA ALA A 2 -4.56 -16.86 7.97
C ALA A 2 -5.79 -16.55 8.83
N ILE A 3 -5.64 -15.57 9.71
CA ILE A 3 -6.61 -14.96 10.60
C ILE A 3 -7.69 -14.24 9.78
N GLY A 4 -7.39 -13.89 8.52
CA GLY A 4 -8.31 -13.23 7.62
C GLY A 4 -8.61 -11.80 8.08
N THR A 5 -7.56 -11.12 8.54
CA THR A 5 -7.60 -9.71 8.94
C THR A 5 -6.85 -8.88 7.91
N LEU A 6 -7.29 -7.65 7.65
CA LEU A 6 -6.58 -6.73 6.76
C LEU A 6 -5.13 -6.46 7.23
N SER A 7 -4.78 -6.79 8.46
CA SER A 7 -3.47 -6.57 9.08
C SER A 7 -2.39 -7.56 8.64
N GLU A 8 -2.75 -8.74 8.12
CA GLU A 8 -1.76 -9.77 7.74
C GLU A 8 -0.94 -9.38 6.51
N PRO A 9 -1.55 -8.81 5.44
CA PRO A 9 -0.79 -8.19 4.35
C PRO A 9 0.20 -7.13 4.84
N PHE A 10 -0.21 -6.24 5.75
CA PHE A 10 0.70 -5.21 6.30
C PHE A 10 1.86 -5.84 7.05
N LEU A 11 1.59 -6.83 7.91
CA LEU A 11 2.64 -7.51 8.66
C LEU A 11 3.61 -8.25 7.74
N ALA A 12 3.10 -8.93 6.71
CA ALA A 12 3.94 -9.64 5.76
C ALA A 12 4.85 -8.68 4.99
N VAL A 13 4.32 -7.58 4.46
CA VAL A 13 5.12 -6.62 3.68
C VAL A 13 6.12 -5.87 4.57
N SER A 14 5.68 -5.38 5.72
CA SER A 14 6.55 -4.70 6.68
C SER A 14 7.63 -5.64 7.24
N GLY A 15 7.27 -6.88 7.56
CA GLY A 15 8.19 -7.91 8.03
C GLY A 15 9.22 -8.30 6.97
N LEU A 16 8.80 -8.53 5.72
CA LEU A 16 9.71 -8.81 4.61
C LEU A 16 10.71 -7.66 4.39
N THR A 17 10.22 -6.42 4.43
CA THR A 17 11.04 -5.22 4.25
C THR A 17 12.05 -5.06 5.39
N ALA A 18 11.59 -5.16 6.64
CA ALA A 18 12.45 -5.02 7.81
C ALA A 18 13.45 -6.18 7.95
N ALA A 19 13.05 -7.41 7.67
CA ALA A 19 13.95 -8.56 7.65
C ALA A 19 15.02 -8.39 6.56
N SER A 20 14.64 -7.93 5.37
CA SER A 20 15.60 -7.66 4.30
C SER A 20 16.58 -6.54 4.69
N ALA A 21 16.09 -5.46 5.31
CA ALA A 21 16.93 -4.39 5.82
C ALA A 21 17.90 -4.88 6.92
N ALA A 22 17.43 -5.73 7.83
CA ALA A 22 18.27 -6.37 8.85
C ALA A 22 19.35 -7.24 8.20
N LEU A 23 18.98 -8.10 7.25
CA LEU A 23 19.90 -8.98 6.53
C LEU A 23 20.98 -8.19 5.79
N LEU A 24 20.61 -7.11 5.10
CA LEU A 24 21.57 -6.22 4.41
C LEU A 24 22.46 -5.43 5.38
N SER A 25 22.02 -5.27 6.63
CA SER A 25 22.72 -4.52 7.68
C SER A 25 23.53 -5.41 8.63
N LEU A 26 23.58 -6.73 8.36
CA LEU A 26 24.28 -7.67 9.23
C LEU A 26 25.77 -7.29 9.36
N PRO A 27 26.28 -7.12 10.60
CA PRO A 27 27.65 -6.65 10.84
C PRO A 27 28.72 -7.66 10.40
N ARG A 28 28.35 -8.93 10.23
CA ARG A 28 29.23 -10.04 9.82
C ARG A 28 29.17 -10.36 8.32
N LEU A 29 28.53 -9.52 7.49
CA LEU A 29 28.54 -9.74 6.05
C LEU A 29 29.98 -9.70 5.52
N PRO A 30 30.33 -10.57 4.55
CA PRO A 30 31.63 -10.53 3.90
C PRO A 30 31.91 -9.13 3.36
N HIS A 31 33.16 -8.72 3.34
CA HIS A 31 33.59 -7.36 2.98
C HIS A 31 33.03 -6.87 1.62
N THR A 32 32.70 -7.82 0.72
CA THR A 32 32.10 -7.60 -0.59
C THR A 32 30.62 -7.18 -0.56
N LEU A 33 29.89 -7.45 0.53
CA LEU A 33 28.45 -7.17 0.68
C LEU A 33 28.14 -6.18 1.82
N ARG A 34 29.14 -5.59 2.45
CA ARG A 34 28.95 -4.68 3.59
C ARG A 34 28.31 -3.36 3.16
N ILE A 35 27.00 -3.24 3.35
CA ILE A 35 26.19 -2.05 3.00
C ILE A 35 26.11 -1.07 4.17
N ALA A 36 25.94 -1.55 5.40
CA ALA A 36 25.91 -0.74 6.61
C ALA A 36 27.27 -0.72 7.32
N ARG A 37 27.75 0.47 7.69
CA ARG A 37 29.00 0.65 8.46
C ARG A 37 28.78 0.47 9.98
N THR A 38 27.53 0.43 10.43
CA THR A 38 27.13 0.50 11.84
C THR A 38 26.09 -0.57 12.20
N TRP A 39 26.07 -0.99 13.46
CA TRP A 39 25.13 -1.97 14.02
C TRP A 39 23.70 -1.43 14.19
N TYR A 40 23.56 -0.10 14.17
CA TYR A 40 22.31 0.63 14.40
C TYR A 40 21.14 0.21 13.46
N PRO A 41 21.27 0.21 12.12
CA PRO A 41 20.18 -0.20 11.24
C PRO A 41 19.74 -1.66 11.44
N PHE A 42 20.68 -2.54 11.78
CA PHE A 42 20.38 -3.92 12.15
C PHE A 42 19.52 -3.96 13.41
N ALA A 43 19.97 -3.32 14.50
CA ALA A 43 19.26 -3.31 15.78
C ALA A 43 17.85 -2.75 15.67
N TRP A 44 17.65 -1.64 14.95
CA TRP A 44 16.32 -1.06 14.73
C TRP A 44 15.43 -1.96 13.89
N SER A 45 15.98 -2.60 12.85
CA SER A 45 15.22 -3.54 12.02
C SER A 45 14.81 -4.77 12.83
N THR A 46 15.69 -5.31 13.68
CA THR A 46 15.37 -6.43 14.57
C THR A 46 14.34 -6.05 15.63
N LEU A 47 14.47 -4.86 16.23
CA LEU A 47 13.50 -4.35 17.20
C LEU A 47 12.12 -4.17 16.56
N TYR A 48 12.08 -3.64 15.34
CA TYR A 48 10.85 -3.52 14.56
C TYR A 48 10.22 -4.89 14.26
N CYS A 49 11.02 -5.88 13.83
CA CYS A 49 10.55 -7.26 13.64
C CYS A 49 9.98 -7.87 14.94
N ALA A 50 10.64 -7.64 16.08
CA ALA A 50 10.14 -8.10 17.37
C ALA A 50 8.79 -7.43 17.72
N GLY A 51 8.66 -6.12 17.50
CA GLY A 51 7.40 -5.39 17.67
C GLY A 51 6.28 -5.94 16.78
N LEU A 52 6.58 -6.27 15.52
CA LEU A 52 5.62 -6.93 14.62
C LEU A 52 5.19 -8.29 15.16
N ALA A 53 6.11 -9.10 15.67
CA ALA A 53 5.79 -10.42 16.24
C ALA A 53 4.90 -10.30 17.47
N VAL A 54 5.17 -9.35 18.36
CA VAL A 54 4.31 -9.06 19.52
C VAL A 54 2.94 -8.58 19.08
N GLY A 55 2.86 -7.64 18.14
CA GLY A 55 1.60 -7.16 17.58
C GLY A 55 0.79 -8.27 16.91
N LEU A 56 1.45 -9.18 16.19
CA LEU A 56 0.82 -10.37 15.62
C LEU A 56 0.27 -11.28 16.70
N ALA A 57 1.05 -11.55 17.75
CA ALA A 57 0.62 -12.40 18.85
C ALA A 57 -0.64 -11.84 19.50
N VAL A 58 -0.67 -10.54 19.82
CA VAL A 58 -1.84 -9.86 20.37
C VAL A 58 -3.05 -9.94 19.43
N LEU A 59 -2.87 -9.66 18.14
CA LEU A 59 -3.95 -9.75 17.16
C LEU A 59 -4.46 -11.18 17.02
N TYR A 60 -3.56 -12.15 16.99
CA TYR A 60 -3.88 -13.56 16.81
C TYR A 60 -4.62 -14.14 18.02
N THR A 61 -4.24 -13.76 19.23
CA THR A 61 -4.91 -14.18 20.47
C THR A 61 -6.15 -13.35 20.80
N SER A 62 -6.41 -12.27 20.06
CA SER A 62 -7.57 -11.42 20.32
C SER A 62 -8.90 -12.18 20.15
N PRO A 63 -9.91 -11.91 21.00
CA PRO A 63 -11.23 -12.53 20.89
C PRO A 63 -11.88 -12.34 19.51
N GLY A 64 -11.72 -11.16 18.90
CA GLY A 64 -12.25 -10.87 17.56
C GLY A 64 -11.57 -11.65 16.44
N ALA A 65 -10.30 -12.03 16.59
CA ALA A 65 -9.61 -12.92 15.66
C ALA A 65 -10.03 -14.38 15.84
N ALA A 66 -10.22 -14.83 17.08
CA ALA A 66 -10.76 -16.16 17.37
C ALA A 66 -12.17 -16.32 16.78
N TRP A 67 -13.05 -15.34 17.00
CA TRP A 67 -14.42 -15.34 16.47
C TRP A 67 -14.47 -15.35 14.93
N ARG A 68 -13.63 -14.56 14.25
CA ARG A 68 -13.54 -14.56 12.78
C ARG A 68 -13.07 -15.88 12.19
N ARG A 69 -12.14 -16.57 12.87
CA ARG A 69 -11.67 -17.90 12.45
C ARG A 69 -12.75 -18.95 12.65
N ALA A 70 -13.48 -18.91 13.77
CA ALA A 70 -14.57 -19.84 14.05
C ALA A 70 -15.68 -19.83 12.98
N GLN A 71 -15.89 -18.70 12.31
CA GLN A 71 -16.91 -18.59 11.25
C GLN A 71 -16.42 -18.94 9.85
N ARG A 72 -15.12 -19.11 9.64
CA ARG A 72 -14.55 -19.37 8.32
C ARG A 72 -14.10 -20.82 8.22
N PRO A 73 -14.75 -21.66 7.40
CA PRO A 73 -14.28 -23.02 7.19
C PRO A 73 -12.87 -23.00 6.57
N PRO A 74 -12.04 -24.02 6.87
CA PRO A 74 -10.74 -24.16 6.23
C PRO A 74 -10.92 -24.22 4.71
N ARG A 75 -10.21 -23.36 3.99
CA ARG A 75 -10.29 -23.27 2.53
C ARG A 75 -9.14 -24.03 1.90
N GLU A 76 -9.46 -24.74 0.84
CA GLU A 76 -8.46 -25.40 -0.01
C GLU A 76 -7.54 -24.35 -0.67
N PHE A 77 -6.24 -24.57 -0.53
CA PHE A 77 -5.23 -23.77 -1.20
C PHE A 77 -5.12 -24.20 -2.66
N SER A 78 -5.22 -23.24 -3.59
CA SER A 78 -5.00 -23.46 -5.01
C SER A 78 -4.05 -22.42 -5.56
N ALA A 79 -2.82 -22.83 -5.88
CA ALA A 79 -1.78 -21.97 -6.43
C ALA A 79 -2.23 -21.30 -7.74
N ARG A 80 -2.94 -22.03 -8.61
CA ARG A 80 -3.48 -21.49 -9.87
C ARG A 80 -4.44 -20.32 -9.63
N ARG A 81 -5.32 -20.44 -8.62
CA ARG A 81 -6.28 -19.38 -8.31
C ARG A 81 -5.60 -18.19 -7.64
N LEU A 82 -4.61 -18.43 -6.77
CA LEU A 82 -3.77 -17.36 -6.21
C LEU A 82 -3.04 -16.58 -7.30
N ALA A 83 -2.44 -17.27 -8.28
CA ALA A 83 -1.75 -16.63 -9.39
C ALA A 83 -2.70 -15.76 -10.22
N ARG A 84 -3.93 -16.23 -10.46
CA ARG A 84 -4.97 -15.44 -11.16
C ARG A 84 -5.34 -14.18 -10.39
N ASP A 85 -5.58 -14.29 -9.09
CA ASP A 85 -5.90 -13.13 -8.24
C ASP A 85 -4.74 -12.12 -8.25
N TRP A 86 -3.49 -12.61 -8.17
CA TRP A 86 -2.29 -11.78 -8.22
C TRP A 86 -2.13 -11.06 -9.57
N VAL A 87 -2.42 -11.74 -10.67
CA VAL A 87 -2.44 -11.13 -12.02
C VAL A 87 -3.52 -10.05 -12.12
N HIS A 88 -4.73 -10.29 -11.62
CA HIS A 88 -5.79 -9.26 -11.62
C HIS A 88 -5.41 -8.01 -10.82
N ILE A 89 -4.72 -8.19 -9.68
CA ILE A 89 -4.18 -7.07 -8.90
C ILE A 89 -3.21 -6.27 -9.76
N TRP A 90 -2.23 -6.92 -10.40
CA TRP A 90 -1.25 -6.22 -11.23
C TRP A 90 -1.84 -5.62 -12.51
N ASP A 91 -2.82 -6.25 -13.14
CA ASP A 91 -3.55 -5.69 -14.27
C ASP A 91 -4.26 -4.37 -13.87
N THR A 92 -4.92 -4.36 -12.70
CA THR A 92 -5.55 -3.17 -12.14
C THR A 92 -4.53 -2.08 -11.80
N VAL A 93 -3.35 -2.45 -11.30
CA VAL A 93 -2.29 -1.50 -10.95
C VAL A 93 -1.63 -0.94 -12.21
N LEU A 94 -1.20 -1.80 -13.14
CA LEU A 94 -0.44 -1.39 -14.32
C LEU A 94 -1.26 -0.62 -15.35
N SER A 95 -2.59 -0.80 -15.35
CA SER A 95 -3.50 0.00 -16.18
C SER A 95 -3.64 1.46 -15.73
N GLN A 96 -3.08 1.84 -14.58
CA GLN A 96 -3.13 3.22 -14.08
C GLN A 96 -1.88 4.00 -14.48
N TRP A 97 -2.08 5.01 -15.33
CA TRP A 97 -1.04 5.95 -15.78
C TRP A 97 -0.36 6.72 -14.63
N ALA A 98 -1.03 6.84 -13.48
CA ALA A 98 -0.49 7.51 -12.29
C ALA A 98 0.86 6.94 -11.84
N TYR A 99 1.07 5.62 -11.95
CA TYR A 99 2.34 5.00 -11.54
C TYR A 99 3.49 5.35 -12.48
N LEU A 100 3.22 5.54 -13.78
CA LEU A 100 4.22 6.05 -14.72
C LEU A 100 4.65 7.48 -14.34
N GLY A 101 3.72 8.28 -13.79
CA GLY A 101 4.02 9.59 -13.23
C GLY A 101 5.07 9.54 -12.12
N ALA A 102 5.03 8.53 -11.25
CA ALA A 102 6.05 8.33 -10.20
C ALA A 102 7.43 8.01 -10.78
N ALA A 103 7.49 7.19 -11.84
CA ALA A 103 8.74 6.92 -12.55
C ALA A 103 9.30 8.19 -13.21
N ALA A 104 8.44 8.99 -13.85
CA ALA A 104 8.82 10.27 -14.46
C ALA A 104 9.33 11.30 -13.42
N ALA A 105 8.66 11.40 -12.27
CA ALA A 105 9.13 12.20 -11.14
C ALA A 105 10.51 11.73 -10.65
N GLY A 106 10.72 10.41 -10.59
CA GLY A 106 12.04 9.83 -10.37
C GLY A 106 13.07 10.31 -11.39
N VAL A 107 12.77 10.26 -12.69
CA VAL A 107 13.68 10.74 -13.76
C VAL A 107 14.08 12.20 -13.53
N LEU A 108 13.12 13.07 -13.21
CA LEU A 108 13.40 14.47 -12.88
C LEU A 108 14.34 14.59 -11.69
N LEU A 109 14.06 13.88 -10.59
CA LEU A 109 14.89 13.88 -9.40
C LEU A 109 16.33 13.42 -9.70
N GLY A 110 16.47 12.33 -10.45
CA GLY A 110 17.78 11.83 -10.87
C GLY A 110 18.55 12.83 -11.72
N PHE A 111 17.86 13.49 -12.65
CA PHE A 111 18.44 14.47 -13.54
C PHE A 111 18.89 15.74 -12.79
N THR A 112 18.04 16.29 -11.91
CA THR A 112 18.36 17.48 -11.10
C THR A 112 19.49 17.23 -10.12
N LEU A 113 19.50 16.08 -9.43
CA LEU A 113 20.60 15.70 -8.54
C LEU A 113 21.93 15.54 -9.28
N ALA A 114 21.89 15.01 -10.50
CA ALA A 114 23.08 14.88 -11.34
C ALA A 114 23.65 16.24 -11.78
N LEU A 115 22.79 17.22 -12.05
CA LEU A 115 23.16 18.61 -12.39
C LEU A 115 23.66 19.40 -11.17
N ALA A 116 23.01 19.27 -10.02
CA ALA A 116 23.42 19.94 -8.79
C ALA A 116 24.82 19.48 -8.33
N ARG A 117 25.09 18.15 -8.46
CA ARG A 117 26.42 17.59 -8.18
C ARG A 117 27.50 18.07 -9.12
N THR A 118 27.18 18.45 -10.36
CA THR A 118 28.20 18.98 -11.28
C THR A 118 28.59 20.42 -10.97
N ARG A 119 27.66 21.25 -10.52
CA ARG A 119 27.96 22.62 -10.08
C ARG A 119 28.87 22.62 -8.86
N THR A 120 28.53 21.80 -7.87
CA THR A 120 29.29 21.70 -6.61
C THR A 120 30.66 21.02 -6.73
N ARG A 121 30.88 20.17 -7.74
CA ARG A 121 32.19 19.52 -7.97
C ARG A 121 33.18 20.40 -8.72
N ALA A 122 32.73 21.48 -9.36
CA ALA A 122 33.61 22.48 -9.94
C ALA A 122 34.40 23.25 -8.85
N ASP A 123 33.85 23.30 -7.61
CA ASP A 123 34.40 24.10 -6.51
C ASP A 123 34.98 23.29 -5.35
N ALA A 124 34.99 21.94 -5.40
CA ALA A 124 35.39 21.10 -4.26
C ALA A 124 36.44 20.02 -4.61
N PRO A 125 37.51 19.86 -3.80
CA PRO A 125 38.47 18.77 -3.98
C PRO A 125 37.76 17.42 -3.81
N ALA A 126 38.08 16.48 -4.70
CA ALA A 126 37.41 15.20 -4.85
C ALA A 126 37.63 14.27 -3.65
N ALA A 127 36.93 14.50 -2.55
CA ALA A 127 36.80 13.50 -1.49
C ALA A 127 36.10 12.26 -2.08
N ARG A 128 36.88 11.23 -2.41
CA ARG A 128 36.39 9.90 -2.78
C ARG A 128 35.66 9.34 -1.56
N ARG A 129 34.35 9.60 -1.49
CA ARG A 129 33.48 8.81 -0.60
C ARG A 129 33.67 7.35 -0.99
N PRO A 130 33.97 6.45 -0.04
CA PRO A 130 34.09 5.02 -0.33
C PRO A 130 32.75 4.56 -0.93
N GLY A 131 32.77 4.24 -2.22
CA GLY A 131 31.61 3.71 -2.91
C GLY A 131 31.29 2.32 -2.40
N LEU A 132 30.02 1.90 -2.51
CA LEU A 132 29.69 0.51 -2.26
C LEU A 132 30.44 -0.40 -3.25
N PRO A 133 30.89 -1.59 -2.81
CA PRO A 133 31.47 -2.56 -3.72
C PRO A 133 30.48 -2.92 -4.84
N PRO A 134 30.95 -3.16 -6.08
CA PRO A 134 30.09 -3.47 -7.23
C PRO A 134 29.02 -4.57 -7.02
N PRO A 135 29.29 -5.69 -6.32
CA PRO A 135 28.25 -6.68 -6.03
C PRO A 135 27.17 -6.14 -5.09
N ALA A 136 27.51 -5.39 -4.03
CA ALA A 136 26.52 -4.78 -3.13
C ALA A 136 25.65 -3.74 -3.85
N ALA A 137 26.24 -2.94 -4.73
CA ALA A 137 25.51 -1.98 -5.56
C ALA A 137 24.53 -2.68 -6.51
N ARG A 138 24.95 -3.80 -7.14
CA ARG A 138 24.06 -4.62 -7.99
C ARG A 138 22.93 -5.27 -7.18
N LEU A 139 23.24 -5.79 -6.00
CA LEU A 139 22.24 -6.37 -5.10
C LEU A 139 21.18 -5.33 -4.72
N LEU A 140 21.59 -4.16 -4.25
CA LEU A 140 20.65 -3.08 -3.89
C LEU A 140 19.83 -2.58 -5.09
N LEU A 141 20.38 -2.66 -6.29
CA LEU A 141 19.65 -2.32 -7.51
C LEU A 141 18.57 -3.35 -7.84
N ILE A 142 18.86 -4.65 -7.66
CA ILE A 142 17.97 -5.74 -8.09
C ILE A 142 16.94 -6.06 -7.01
N LEU A 143 17.32 -6.01 -5.73
CA LEU A 143 16.53 -6.45 -4.57
C LEU A 143 15.10 -5.87 -4.47
N PRO A 144 14.80 -4.61 -4.85
CA PRO A 144 13.44 -4.10 -4.76
C PRO A 144 12.42 -4.93 -5.55
N VAL A 145 12.79 -5.46 -6.72
CA VAL A 145 11.88 -6.25 -7.58
C VAL A 145 11.41 -7.55 -6.92
N PRO A 146 12.28 -8.48 -6.49
CA PRO A 146 11.84 -9.69 -5.82
C PRO A 146 11.11 -9.39 -4.51
N LEU A 147 11.49 -8.34 -3.77
CA LEU A 147 10.74 -7.93 -2.58
C LEU A 147 9.32 -7.49 -2.91
N LEU A 148 9.11 -6.76 -4.01
CA LEU A 148 7.78 -6.38 -4.46
C LEU A 148 6.94 -7.56 -4.93
N VAL A 149 7.55 -8.49 -5.68
CA VAL A 149 6.88 -9.71 -6.12
C VAL A 149 6.43 -10.53 -4.91
N LEU A 150 7.33 -10.78 -3.95
CA LEU A 150 7.00 -11.51 -2.72
C LEU A 150 5.96 -10.78 -1.87
N SER A 151 6.07 -9.46 -1.73
CA SER A 151 5.13 -8.63 -0.97
C SER A 151 3.73 -8.65 -1.58
N SER A 152 3.62 -8.43 -2.88
CA SER A 152 2.32 -8.45 -3.60
C SER A 152 1.70 -9.85 -3.61
N LEU A 153 2.50 -10.91 -3.74
CA LEU A 153 2.03 -12.29 -3.61
C LEU A 153 1.54 -12.59 -2.19
N ALA A 154 2.26 -12.13 -1.16
CA ALA A 154 1.85 -12.30 0.23
C ALA A 154 0.52 -11.58 0.52
N VAL A 155 0.32 -10.38 -0.05
CA VAL A 155 -0.95 -9.65 0.02
C VAL A 155 -2.07 -10.43 -0.68
N ALA A 156 -1.86 -10.90 -1.91
CA ALA A 156 -2.84 -11.70 -2.66
C ALA A 156 -3.22 -12.98 -1.89
N HIS A 157 -2.23 -13.65 -1.29
CA HIS A 157 -2.45 -14.83 -0.46
C HIS A 157 -3.27 -14.51 0.79
N GLY A 158 -2.91 -13.46 1.54
CA GLY A 158 -3.65 -13.03 2.73
C GLY A 158 -5.10 -12.66 2.41
N LEU A 159 -5.31 -11.92 1.32
CA LEU A 159 -6.63 -11.56 0.82
C LEU A 159 -7.47 -12.76 0.44
N ARG A 160 -6.90 -13.72 -0.30
CA ARG A 160 -7.60 -14.93 -0.70
C ARG A 160 -7.99 -15.80 0.49
N MET A 161 -7.06 -16.00 1.41
CA MET A 161 -7.29 -16.83 2.59
C MET A 161 -8.31 -16.18 3.53
N GLY A 162 -8.22 -14.86 3.72
CA GLY A 162 -9.21 -14.12 4.50
C GLY A 162 -10.55 -14.01 3.78
N TYR A 163 -10.59 -13.27 2.67
CA TYR A 163 -11.81 -12.77 2.07
C TYR A 163 -12.34 -13.66 0.93
N GLY A 164 -11.62 -14.71 0.54
CA GLY A 164 -12.08 -15.71 -0.43
C GLY A 164 -11.77 -15.33 -1.87
N GLY A 165 -12.53 -15.89 -2.81
CA GLY A 165 -12.27 -15.72 -4.26
C GLY A 165 -12.37 -14.28 -4.75
N ASN A 166 -13.14 -13.43 -4.08
CA ASN A 166 -13.24 -12.00 -4.37
C ASN A 166 -12.36 -11.16 -3.46
N GLY A 167 -11.47 -11.78 -2.66
CA GLY A 167 -10.62 -11.07 -1.72
C GLY A 167 -9.67 -10.07 -2.39
N TRP A 168 -9.33 -10.30 -3.66
CA TRP A 168 -8.51 -9.38 -4.42
C TRP A 168 -9.15 -7.98 -4.54
N THR A 169 -10.47 -7.83 -4.53
CA THR A 169 -11.15 -6.52 -4.68
C THR A 169 -10.95 -5.57 -3.48
N TYR A 170 -10.39 -6.04 -2.37
CA TYR A 170 -10.11 -5.22 -1.18
C TYR A 170 -8.84 -4.36 -1.36
N ALA A 171 -8.92 -3.40 -2.29
CA ALA A 171 -7.81 -2.55 -2.74
C ALA A 171 -7.10 -1.78 -1.61
N ARG A 172 -7.77 -1.51 -0.49
CA ARG A 172 -7.15 -0.87 0.69
C ARG A 172 -5.90 -1.61 1.17
N THR A 173 -5.87 -2.94 1.08
CA THR A 173 -4.71 -3.75 1.49
C THR A 173 -3.56 -3.71 0.50
N TRP A 174 -3.82 -3.30 -0.75
CA TRP A 174 -2.75 -3.18 -1.75
C TRP A 174 -1.78 -2.07 -1.39
N THR A 175 -2.23 -1.05 -0.64
CA THR A 175 -1.40 0.05 -0.15
C THR A 175 -0.13 -0.43 0.56
N SER A 176 -0.17 -1.59 1.23
CA SER A 176 0.98 -2.18 1.89
C SER A 176 2.17 -2.39 0.94
N PHE A 177 1.94 -2.86 -0.30
CA PHE A 177 2.99 -3.06 -1.29
C PHE A 177 3.08 -1.95 -2.34
N LEU A 178 2.01 -1.17 -2.56
CA LEU A 178 2.01 -0.05 -3.50
C LEU A 178 2.96 1.08 -3.08
N ILE A 179 3.12 1.34 -1.78
CA ILE A 179 4.09 2.33 -1.29
C ILE A 179 5.53 1.90 -1.66
N PRO A 180 6.00 0.68 -1.31
CA PRO A 180 7.27 0.16 -1.81
C PRO A 180 7.39 0.17 -3.33
N TYR A 181 6.30 -0.09 -4.06
CA TYR A 181 6.28 -0.09 -5.52
C TYR A 181 6.55 1.32 -6.07
N LEU A 182 5.85 2.33 -5.57
CA LEU A 182 6.08 3.74 -5.92
C LEU A 182 7.52 4.18 -5.62
N ALA A 183 8.05 3.79 -4.45
CA ALA A 183 9.44 4.07 -4.08
C ALA A 183 10.42 3.42 -5.07
N THR A 184 10.14 2.18 -5.49
CA THR A 184 10.96 1.44 -6.46
C THR A 184 10.92 2.07 -7.85
N LEU A 185 9.74 2.46 -8.33
CA LEU A 185 9.59 3.19 -9.59
C LEU A 185 10.35 4.51 -9.57
N THR A 186 10.22 5.26 -8.48
CA THR A 186 10.91 6.54 -8.29
C THR A 186 12.43 6.34 -8.27
N LEU A 187 12.91 5.30 -7.58
CA LEU A 187 14.33 4.94 -7.54
C LEU A 187 14.87 4.60 -8.92
N TYR A 188 14.19 3.72 -9.67
CA TYR A 188 14.62 3.36 -11.02
C TYR A 188 14.53 4.54 -11.99
N GLY A 189 13.47 5.35 -11.91
CA GLY A 189 13.37 6.62 -12.61
C GLY A 189 14.58 7.51 -12.32
N ALA A 190 14.94 7.69 -11.05
CA ALA A 190 16.09 8.52 -10.66
C ALA A 190 17.41 7.98 -11.19
N LEU A 191 17.60 6.66 -11.25
CA LEU A 191 18.78 6.06 -11.84
C LEU A 191 18.84 6.29 -13.35
N ILE A 192 17.71 6.20 -14.05
CA ILE A 192 17.59 6.50 -15.48
C ILE A 192 17.91 7.97 -15.72
N GLY A 193 17.27 8.90 -15.00
CA GLY A 193 17.49 10.33 -15.12
C GLY A 193 18.94 10.75 -14.83
N HIS A 194 19.55 10.14 -13.81
CA HIS A 194 20.96 10.37 -13.50
C HIS A 194 21.91 9.86 -14.60
N ARG A 195 21.62 8.70 -15.20
CA ARG A 195 22.38 8.19 -16.36
C ARG A 195 22.17 9.07 -17.59
N ALA A 196 20.94 9.46 -17.91
CA ALA A 196 20.63 10.35 -19.03
C ALA A 196 21.36 11.71 -18.88
N SER A 197 21.38 12.28 -17.68
CA SER A 197 22.14 13.50 -17.37
C SER A 197 23.65 13.36 -17.57
N ARG A 198 24.20 12.14 -17.49
CA ARG A 198 25.63 11.87 -17.76
C ARG A 198 25.93 11.76 -19.25
N HIS A 199 25.08 11.07 -20.01
CA HIS A 199 25.29 10.88 -21.45
C HIS A 199 25.08 12.19 -22.23
N THR A 200 24.17 13.04 -21.77
CA THR A 200 23.94 14.37 -22.35
C THR A 200 25.04 15.40 -22.05
N ARG A 201 26.17 14.99 -21.45
CA ARG A 201 27.34 15.85 -21.17
C ARG A 201 28.31 15.95 -22.33
N THR A 202 28.21 15.08 -23.33
CA THR A 202 29.05 15.19 -24.53
C THR A 202 28.65 16.47 -25.29
N PRO A 203 29.62 17.31 -25.70
CA PRO A 203 29.37 18.66 -26.22
C PRO A 203 28.57 18.70 -27.54
N ALA A 204 28.37 17.57 -28.22
CA ALA A 204 27.78 17.52 -29.55
C ALA A 204 26.25 17.75 -29.61
N THR A 205 25.50 17.66 -28.50
CA THR A 205 24.03 17.79 -28.56
C THR A 205 23.45 18.53 -27.35
N LEU A 206 23.17 19.83 -27.50
CA LEU A 206 22.50 20.67 -26.49
C LEU A 206 21.00 20.34 -26.31
N HIS A 207 20.35 19.80 -27.35
CA HIS A 207 18.90 19.50 -27.38
C HIS A 207 18.42 18.51 -26.31
N PRO A 208 19.01 17.31 -26.13
CA PRO A 208 18.49 16.30 -25.20
C PRO A 208 18.58 16.72 -23.72
N ARG A 209 19.42 17.71 -23.37
CA ARG A 209 19.52 18.24 -22.00
C ARG A 209 18.28 19.00 -21.54
N ARG A 210 17.54 19.62 -22.48
CA ARG A 210 16.32 20.40 -22.18
C ARG A 210 15.06 19.57 -22.40
N VAL A 211 15.07 18.70 -23.40
CA VAL A 211 13.91 17.89 -23.79
C VAL A 211 13.55 16.84 -22.74
N VAL A 212 14.53 16.11 -22.20
CA VAL A 212 14.27 15.03 -21.22
C VAL A 212 13.58 15.53 -19.94
N PRO A 213 14.09 16.56 -19.23
CA PRO A 213 13.41 17.06 -18.04
C PRO A 213 12.09 17.76 -18.37
N LEU A 214 11.96 18.40 -19.54
CA LEU A 214 10.69 18.99 -19.95
C LEU A 214 9.62 17.91 -20.13
N LEU A 215 9.90 16.87 -20.93
CA LEU A 215 8.95 15.77 -21.16
C LEU A 215 8.60 15.03 -19.88
N ALA A 216 9.59 14.71 -19.03
CA ALA A 216 9.34 14.07 -17.75
C ALA A 216 8.51 14.97 -16.81
N GLY A 217 8.76 16.28 -16.82
CA GLY A 217 8.01 17.29 -16.07
C GLY A 217 6.55 17.36 -16.53
N THR A 218 6.34 17.58 -17.82
CA THR A 218 5.02 17.62 -18.44
C THR A 218 4.25 16.32 -18.19
N PHE A 219 4.88 15.16 -18.38
CA PHE A 219 4.22 13.89 -18.13
C PHE A 219 3.85 13.68 -16.66
N THR A 220 4.73 14.06 -15.73
CA THR A 220 4.42 14.02 -14.29
C THR A 220 3.22 14.89 -13.96
N LEU A 221 3.17 16.12 -14.50
CA LEU A 221 2.04 17.03 -14.30
C LEU A 221 0.75 16.49 -14.92
N LEU A 222 0.81 15.92 -16.13
CA LEU A 222 -0.35 15.29 -16.78
C LEU A 222 -0.86 14.09 -16.00
N ALA A 223 0.03 13.24 -15.48
CA ALA A 223 -0.34 12.10 -14.65
C ALA A 223 -1.01 12.53 -13.33
N LEU A 224 -0.53 13.62 -12.72
CA LEU A 224 -1.17 14.22 -11.54
C LEU A 224 -2.52 14.86 -11.88
N ALA A 225 -2.60 15.57 -13.00
CA ALA A 225 -3.84 16.19 -13.47
C ALA A 225 -4.93 15.15 -13.77
N ALA A 226 -4.55 13.99 -14.33
CA ALA A 226 -5.47 12.88 -14.59
C ALA A 226 -6.09 12.28 -13.30
N LEU A 227 -5.47 12.50 -12.12
CA LEU A 227 -6.03 12.07 -10.84
C LEU A 227 -7.07 13.04 -10.27
N ILE A 228 -7.09 14.30 -10.74
CA ILE A 228 -7.96 15.35 -10.18
C ILE A 228 -9.44 14.97 -10.27
N PRO A 229 -10.00 14.52 -11.42
CA PRO A 229 -11.42 14.21 -11.51
C PRO A 229 -11.85 13.09 -10.55
N ALA A 230 -11.04 12.03 -10.44
CA ALA A 230 -11.29 10.92 -9.52
C ALA A 230 -11.24 11.37 -8.05
N ALA A 231 -10.28 12.23 -7.70
CA ALA A 231 -10.16 12.79 -6.35
C ALA A 231 -11.33 13.71 -6.00
N GLN A 232 -11.77 14.54 -6.95
CA GLN A 232 -12.94 15.41 -6.79
C GLN A 232 -14.21 14.56 -6.62
N GLN A 233 -14.42 13.57 -7.47
CA GLN A 233 -15.57 12.66 -7.36
C GLN A 233 -15.60 11.94 -6.02
N LEU A 234 -14.46 11.40 -5.56
CA LEU A 234 -14.37 10.75 -4.25
C LEU A 234 -14.67 11.74 -3.10
N THR A 235 -14.18 12.98 -3.21
CA THR A 235 -14.46 14.04 -2.23
C THR A 235 -15.95 14.35 -2.18
N THR A 236 -16.58 14.57 -3.33
CA THR A 236 -18.03 14.82 -3.42
C THR A 236 -18.82 13.65 -2.84
N GLN A 237 -18.51 12.41 -3.22
CA GLN A 237 -19.18 11.22 -2.67
C GLN A 237 -19.03 11.12 -1.15
N THR A 238 -17.85 11.45 -0.62
CA THR A 238 -17.58 11.42 0.82
C THR A 238 -18.39 12.49 1.56
N VAL A 239 -18.45 13.72 1.03
CA VAL A 239 -19.25 14.82 1.61
C VAL A 239 -20.74 14.49 1.54
N THR A 240 -21.24 14.01 0.41
CA THR A 240 -22.65 13.60 0.27
C THR A 240 -23.00 12.48 1.24
N ARG A 241 -22.12 11.48 1.40
CA ARG A 241 -22.31 10.42 2.40
C ARG A 241 -22.32 10.97 3.81
N ALA A 242 -21.41 11.89 4.17
CA ALA A 242 -21.37 12.48 5.50
C ALA A 242 -22.68 13.20 5.83
N ALA A 243 -23.19 14.03 4.92
CA ALA A 243 -24.47 14.71 5.11
C ALA A 243 -25.65 13.72 5.25
N ARG A 244 -25.68 12.65 4.43
CA ARG A 244 -26.70 11.59 4.55
C ARG A 244 -26.58 10.80 5.85
N TRP A 245 -25.35 10.58 6.31
CA TRP A 245 -25.08 9.95 7.60
C TRP A 245 -25.65 10.78 8.74
N ASP A 246 -25.42 12.09 8.76
CA ASP A 246 -25.92 12.96 9.83
C ASP A 246 -27.45 12.96 9.89
N VAL A 247 -28.12 12.97 8.73
CA VAL A 247 -29.59 12.84 8.66
C VAL A 247 -30.07 11.49 9.18
N GLN A 248 -29.41 10.39 8.80
CA GLN A 248 -29.75 9.06 9.29
C GLN A 248 -29.49 8.91 10.79
N ASP A 249 -28.36 9.42 11.29
CA ASP A 249 -27.99 9.38 12.70
C ASP A 249 -29.01 10.15 13.56
N ALA A 250 -29.37 11.37 13.13
CA ALA A 250 -30.40 12.17 13.79
C ALA A 250 -31.77 11.47 13.79
N ARG A 251 -32.18 10.86 12.67
CA ARG A 251 -33.43 10.10 12.57
C ARG A 251 -33.43 8.93 13.57
N ILE A 252 -32.38 8.10 13.54
CA ILE A 252 -32.30 6.91 14.40
C ILE A 252 -32.29 7.31 15.87
N ARG A 253 -31.56 8.37 16.24
CA ARG A 253 -31.58 8.90 17.63
C ARG A 253 -32.96 9.39 18.03
N ALA A 254 -33.69 10.07 17.15
CA ALA A 254 -35.06 10.51 17.43
C ALA A 254 -36.03 9.34 17.58
N GLU A 255 -35.90 8.29 16.76
CA GLU A 255 -36.67 7.04 16.89
C GLU A 255 -36.37 6.33 18.21
N ALA A 256 -35.09 6.17 18.56
CA ALA A 256 -34.66 5.57 19.81
C ALA A 256 -35.15 6.38 21.02
N ALA A 257 -35.09 7.70 20.98
CA ALA A 257 -35.62 8.58 22.04
C ALA A 257 -37.14 8.47 22.21
N ARG A 258 -37.88 8.11 21.15
CA ARG A 258 -39.31 7.77 21.20
C ARG A 258 -39.58 6.34 21.66
N GLY A 259 -38.56 5.58 22.02
CA GLY A 259 -38.67 4.20 22.49
C GLY A 259 -38.75 3.15 21.39
N ALA A 260 -38.35 3.47 20.15
CA ALA A 260 -38.32 2.49 19.08
C ALA A 260 -37.32 1.35 19.40
N GLY A 261 -37.82 0.11 19.45
CA GLY A 261 -36.99 -1.08 19.66
C GLY A 261 -36.22 -1.53 18.41
N SER A 262 -36.75 -1.23 17.23
CA SER A 262 -36.13 -1.59 15.95
C SER A 262 -36.16 -0.40 15.00
N VAL A 263 -35.02 -0.13 14.36
CA VAL A 263 -34.83 1.05 13.50
C VAL A 263 -34.24 0.65 12.16
N THR A 264 -34.65 1.36 11.11
CA THR A 264 -34.12 1.14 9.77
C THR A 264 -32.75 1.80 9.63
N TYR A 265 -31.81 1.11 9.01
CA TYR A 265 -30.50 1.64 8.65
C TYR A 265 -30.18 1.34 7.19
N GLN A 266 -29.92 2.40 6.45
CA GLN A 266 -29.55 2.34 5.04
C GLN A 266 -28.03 2.35 4.93
N ALA A 267 -27.47 1.38 4.19
CA ALA A 267 -26.06 1.34 3.90
C ALA A 267 -25.69 2.43 2.88
N MET A 268 -24.64 3.19 3.14
CA MET A 268 -24.20 4.31 2.29
C MET A 268 -22.75 4.09 1.82
N PRO A 269 -22.52 3.32 0.74
CA PRO A 269 -21.16 3.05 0.27
C PRO A 269 -20.42 4.31 -0.21
N ILE A 270 -19.10 4.36 -0.02
CA ILE A 270 -18.21 5.37 -0.64
C ILE A 270 -17.53 4.72 -1.84
N GLY A 271 -17.87 5.16 -3.06
CA GLY A 271 -17.38 4.52 -4.27
C GLY A 271 -17.73 3.02 -4.28
N SER A 272 -16.72 2.16 -4.40
CA SER A 272 -16.87 0.70 -4.35
C SER A 272 -16.66 0.09 -2.96
N LEU A 273 -16.44 0.90 -1.92
CA LEU A 273 -16.23 0.41 -0.55
C LEU A 273 -17.58 0.09 0.08
N ALA A 274 -17.85 -1.21 0.20
CA ALA A 274 -18.99 -1.72 0.95
C ALA A 274 -18.88 -1.34 2.43
N GLU A 275 -19.99 -0.92 3.02
CA GLU A 275 -20.07 -0.78 4.47
C GLU A 275 -20.15 -2.17 5.12
N PRO A 276 -19.59 -2.35 6.32
CA PRO A 276 -19.52 -3.67 6.95
C PRO A 276 -20.85 -4.14 7.56
N TYR A 277 -21.94 -3.36 7.42
CA TYR A 277 -23.26 -3.66 7.97
C TYR A 277 -23.98 -4.74 7.15
N PHE A 278 -24.79 -5.56 7.83
CA PHE A 278 -25.68 -6.52 7.20
C PHE A 278 -24.96 -7.54 6.34
N SER A 279 -24.16 -8.37 6.99
CA SER A 279 -23.65 -9.57 6.35
C SER A 279 -24.83 -10.39 5.77
N ARG A 280 -24.65 -11.05 4.62
CA ARG A 280 -25.72 -11.82 3.94
C ARG A 280 -26.37 -12.92 4.80
N HIS A 281 -25.83 -13.20 5.98
CA HIS A 281 -26.37 -14.18 6.92
C HIS A 281 -26.66 -13.43 8.22
N GLU A 282 -27.93 -13.27 8.57
CA GLU A 282 -28.36 -12.53 9.77
C GLU A 282 -27.70 -13.06 11.05
N GLY A 283 -27.53 -14.38 11.18
CA GLY A 283 -26.83 -15.01 12.32
C GLY A 283 -25.30 -14.82 12.35
N LYS A 284 -24.69 -14.16 11.36
CA LYS A 284 -23.25 -13.88 11.28
C LYS A 284 -22.95 -12.37 11.19
N ASP A 285 -23.97 -11.52 11.27
CA ASP A 285 -23.78 -10.09 11.29
C ASP A 285 -23.36 -9.63 12.69
N TRP A 286 -22.06 -9.47 12.90
CA TRP A 286 -21.53 -8.91 14.16
C TRP A 286 -21.67 -7.39 14.22
N VAL A 287 -21.85 -6.71 13.09
CA VAL A 287 -21.89 -5.25 13.04
C VAL A 287 -23.28 -4.76 13.45
N GLY A 288 -24.34 -5.47 13.04
CA GLY A 288 -25.72 -5.20 13.45
C GLY A 288 -25.87 -5.02 14.98
N PRO A 289 -25.47 -5.99 15.82
CA PRO A 289 -25.53 -5.88 17.28
C PRO A 289 -24.68 -4.74 17.86
N CYS A 290 -23.47 -4.50 17.33
CA CYS A 290 -22.65 -3.37 17.77
C CYS A 290 -23.33 -2.03 17.52
N THR A 291 -24.01 -1.92 16.39
CA THR A 291 -24.70 -0.69 15.95
C THR A 291 -25.99 -0.50 16.73
N ALA A 292 -26.75 -1.57 16.94
CA ALA A 292 -27.93 -1.57 17.81
C ALA A 292 -27.55 -1.11 19.23
N ARG A 293 -26.45 -1.62 19.79
CA ARG A 293 -25.92 -1.19 21.09
C ARG A 293 -25.47 0.27 21.10
N TYR A 294 -24.84 0.76 20.01
CA TYR A 294 -24.44 2.16 19.88
C TYR A 294 -25.64 3.11 19.95
N TYR A 295 -26.74 2.78 19.25
CA TYR A 295 -27.97 3.55 19.25
C TYR A 295 -28.93 3.23 20.41
N GLN A 296 -28.57 2.27 21.27
CA GLN A 296 -29.41 1.78 22.37
C GLN A 296 -30.78 1.26 21.92
N VAL A 297 -30.82 0.61 20.75
CA VAL A 297 -32.00 -0.07 20.21
C VAL A 297 -31.79 -1.59 20.25
N GLN A 298 -32.87 -2.36 20.15
CA GLN A 298 -32.78 -3.83 20.18
C GLN A 298 -32.28 -4.38 18.84
N GLN A 299 -32.71 -3.80 17.73
CA GLN A 299 -32.36 -4.28 16.39
C GLN A 299 -32.20 -3.16 15.38
N ILE A 300 -31.33 -3.39 14.41
CA ILE A 300 -31.22 -2.59 13.20
C ILE A 300 -31.53 -3.47 12.01
N HIS A 301 -32.33 -2.98 11.07
CA HIS A 301 -32.73 -3.72 9.87
C HIS A 301 -32.56 -2.88 8.60
N ARG A 302 -32.43 -3.54 7.45
CA ARG A 302 -32.37 -2.86 6.14
C ARG A 302 -33.73 -2.29 5.74
N PRO A 303 -33.78 -1.24 4.92
CA PRO A 303 -35.02 -0.83 4.27
C PRO A 303 -35.59 -1.99 3.46
N LEU A 304 -36.91 -2.19 3.51
CA LEU A 304 -37.60 -3.16 2.66
C LEU A 304 -37.52 -2.67 1.21
N GLY A 305 -36.65 -3.25 0.37
CA GLY A 305 -36.59 -2.92 -1.06
C GLY A 305 -35.25 -3.12 -1.79
N ASP A 306 -34.12 -3.14 -1.08
CA ASP A 306 -32.80 -3.21 -1.74
C ASP A 306 -32.21 -4.64 -1.65
N GLY A 307 -32.55 -5.46 -2.65
CA GLY A 307 -31.93 -6.77 -2.94
C GLY A 307 -30.68 -6.65 -3.81
#